data_AF-A0A0S2S236-F1
#
_entry.id   AF-A0A0S2S236-F1
#
_cell.length_a   1.000
_cell.length_b   1.000
_cell.length_c   1.000
_cell.angle_alpha   90.00
_cell.angle_beta   90.00
_cell.angle_gamma   90.00
#
_symmetry.space_group_name_H-M   'P 1'
#
loop_
_entity.id
_entity.type
_entity.pdbx_description
1 polymer ?
#
loop_
_entity_poly.entity_id
_entity_poly.type
_entity_poly.pdbx_seq_one_letter_code
_entity_poly.pdbx_strand_id
1 'polypeptide(L)'
;MAALTEAQLRICTHACITRCDRGEGDVATIIGSYALDEQEREKVMEIILSKRSDLVPGNVEDSSSVDVSNKQGETAKWYSSIFRKKTV
;
A
#
# COMPACT_ATOMS: atom_id res chain seq x y z
N MET A 1 2.53 -15.98 9.16
CA MET A 1 2.79 -15.73 7.73
C MET A 1 4.21 -15.21 7.58
N ALA A 2 4.82 -15.34 6.41
CA ALA A 2 6.14 -14.73 6.19
C ALA A 2 5.94 -13.21 6.13
N ALA A 3 6.72 -12.46 6.91
CA ALA A 3 6.63 -11.01 6.94
C ALA A 3 6.84 -10.42 5.54
N LEU A 4 6.05 -9.39 5.19
CA LEU A 4 6.24 -8.66 3.94
C LEU A 4 7.68 -8.16 3.80
N THR A 5 8.23 -8.37 2.61
CA THR A 5 9.49 -7.75 2.19
C THR A 5 9.32 -6.24 2.03
N GLU A 6 10.42 -5.50 2.05
CA GLU A 6 10.39 -4.05 1.85
C GLU A 6 9.75 -3.65 0.51
N ALA A 7 10.02 -4.42 -0.56
CA ALA A 7 9.40 -4.20 -1.86
C ALA A 7 7.87 -4.38 -1.81
N GLN A 8 7.39 -5.39 -1.09
CA GLN A 8 5.97 -5.65 -0.90
C GLN A 8 5.28 -4.55 -0.09
N LEU A 9 5.93 -4.07 0.98
CA LEU A 9 5.45 -2.92 1.77
C LEU A 9 5.34 -1.65 0.92
N ARG A 10 6.36 -1.35 0.10
CA ARG A 10 6.33 -0.20 -0.82
C ARG A 10 5.18 -0.32 -1.81
N ILE A 11 4.99 -1.49 -2.42
CA ILE A 11 3.91 -1.72 -3.40
C ILE A 11 2.53 -1.56 -2.75
N CYS A 12 2.32 -2.16 -1.57
CA CYS A 12 1.08 -1.98 -0.80
C CYS A 12 0.81 -0.51 -0.51
N THR A 13 1.83 0.21 -0.03
CA THR A 13 1.75 1.65 0.28
C THR A 13 1.31 2.45 -0.95
N HIS A 14 2.00 2.31 -2.07
CA HIS A 14 1.69 3.04 -3.30
C HIS A 14 0.29 2.70 -3.84
N ALA A 15 -0.11 1.44 -3.78
CA ALA A 15 -1.44 1.02 -4.19
C ALA A 15 -2.52 1.60 -3.29
N CYS A 16 -2.31 1.64 -1.97
CA CYS A 16 -3.24 2.25 -1.02
C CYS A 16 -3.42 3.75 -1.29
N ILE A 17 -2.32 4.49 -1.45
CA ILE A 17 -2.35 5.93 -1.77
C ILE A 17 -3.11 6.17 -3.08
N THR A 18 -2.79 5.40 -4.13
CA THR A 18 -3.46 5.54 -5.44
C THR A 18 -4.97 5.29 -5.35
N ARG A 19 -5.41 4.30 -4.57
CA ARG A 19 -6.83 4.00 -4.35
C ARG A 19 -7.52 5.12 -3.54
N CYS A 20 -6.81 5.71 -2.59
CA CYS A 20 -7.30 6.83 -1.79
C CYS A 20 -7.49 8.06 -2.67
N ASP A 21 -6.49 8.41 -3.50
CA ASP A 21 -6.56 9.54 -4.44
C ASP A 21 -7.66 9.36 -5.50
N ARG A 22 -8.03 8.11 -5.81
CA ARG A 22 -9.18 7.78 -6.69
C ARG A 22 -10.54 7.87 -6.01
N GLY A 23 -10.58 8.15 -4.72
CA GLY A 23 -11.83 8.23 -3.95
C GLY A 23 -12.46 6.87 -3.62
N GLU A 24 -11.69 5.78 -3.64
CA GLU A 24 -12.19 4.43 -3.28
C GLU A 24 -12.44 4.25 -1.77
N GLY A 25 -12.08 5.24 -0.95
CA GLY A 25 -12.26 5.28 0.51
C GLY A 25 -11.07 5.93 1.20
N ASP A 26 -11.15 6.05 2.54
CA ASP A 26 -10.02 6.45 3.36
C ASP A 26 -8.95 5.34 3.45
N VAL A 27 -7.75 5.71 3.89
CA VAL A 27 -6.59 4.81 3.99
C VAL A 27 -6.90 3.59 4.86
N ALA A 28 -7.60 3.74 5.98
CA ALA A 28 -7.91 2.62 6.87
C ALA A 28 -8.90 1.64 6.22
N THR A 29 -9.92 2.16 5.52
CA THR A 29 -10.84 1.32 4.74
C THR A 29 -10.12 0.57 3.62
N ILE A 30 -9.20 1.22 2.92
CA ILE A 30 -8.43 0.62 1.83
C ILE A 30 -7.46 -0.45 2.35
N ILE A 31 -6.67 -0.17 3.39
CA ILE A 31 -5.80 -1.16 4.04
C ILE A 31 -6.65 -2.33 4.56
N GLY A 32 -7.83 -2.02 5.10
CA GLY A 32 -8.87 -2.94 5.54
C GLY A 32 -9.28 -3.98 4.49
N SER A 33 -9.17 -3.64 3.20
CA SER A 33 -9.52 -4.53 2.08
C SER A 33 -8.45 -5.57 1.75
N TYR A 34 -7.21 -5.38 2.20
CA TYR A 34 -6.15 -6.35 1.96
C TYR A 34 -6.11 -7.44 3.04
N ALA A 35 -5.77 -8.66 2.63
CA ALA A 35 -5.53 -9.80 3.51
C ALA A 35 -4.14 -9.72 4.18
N LEU A 36 -3.93 -8.66 4.96
CA LEU A 36 -2.72 -8.40 5.76
C LEU A 36 -2.97 -8.72 7.23
N ASP A 37 -1.94 -9.16 7.95
CA ASP A 37 -2.00 -9.27 9.41
C ASP A 37 -1.90 -7.89 10.09
N GLU A 38 -2.17 -7.84 11.40
CA GLU A 38 -2.21 -6.56 12.14
C GLU A 38 -0.87 -5.83 12.10
N GLN A 39 0.25 -6.55 12.24
CA GLN A 39 1.58 -5.96 12.24
C GLN A 39 1.96 -5.41 10.86
N GLU A 40 1.55 -6.10 9.79
CA GLU A 40 1.72 -5.65 8.42
C GLU A 40 0.85 -4.43 8.09
N ARG A 41 -0.39 -4.40 8.61
CA ARG A 41 -1.29 -3.25 8.47
C ARG A 41 -0.72 -2.00 9.14
N GLU A 42 -0.25 -2.14 10.38
CA GLU A 42 0.37 -1.04 11.12
C GLU A 42 1.60 -0.48 10.38
N LYS A 43 2.47 -1.34 9.86
CA LYS A 43 3.64 -0.91 9.07
C LYS A 43 3.26 -0.18 7.80
N VAL A 44 2.28 -0.68 7.05
CA VAL A 44 1.81 -0.02 5.82
C VAL A 44 1.17 1.33 6.17
N MET A 45 0.39 1.40 7.25
CA MET A 45 -0.21 2.64 7.74
C MET A 45 0.87 3.66 8.13
N GLU A 46 1.89 3.25 8.89
CA GLU A 46 3.01 4.11 9.28
C GLU A 46 3.75 4.69 8.08
N ILE A 47 4.06 3.86 7.07
CA ILE A 47 4.74 4.29 5.85
C ILE A 47 3.87 5.27 5.04
N ILE A 48 2.56 5.02 4.95
CA ILE A 48 1.63 5.93 4.26
C ILE A 48 1.58 7.28 4.97
N LEU A 49 1.45 7.29 6.29
CA LEU A 49 1.41 8.52 7.09
C LEU A 49 2.74 9.29 7.03
N SER A 50 3.87 8.58 6.91
CA SER A 50 5.18 9.20 6.71
C SER A 50 5.37 9.80 5.32
N LYS A 51 4.77 9.21 4.27
CA LYS A 51 4.91 9.68 2.86
C LYS A 51 3.86 10.71 2.44
N ARG A 52 2.67 10.63 3.02
CA ARG A 52 1.54 11.51 2.76
C ARG A 52 1.08 12.05 4.11
N SER A 53 1.90 12.92 4.67
CA SER A 53 1.52 13.75 5.81
C SER A 53 0.32 14.66 5.50
N ASP A 54 -0.11 14.76 4.23
CA ASP A 54 -1.34 15.41 3.76
C ASP A 54 -2.59 14.50 3.83
N LEU A 55 -2.42 13.18 3.96
CA LEU A 55 -3.50 12.26 4.35
C LEU A 55 -3.73 12.28 5.87
N VAL A 56 -2.86 12.97 6.62
CA VAL A 56 -3.16 13.74 7.83
C VAL A 56 -3.53 15.16 7.37
N PRO A 57 -4.49 15.91 7.94
CA PRO A 57 -4.82 17.23 7.41
C PRO A 57 -3.60 18.18 7.41
N GLY A 58 -2.94 18.32 6.25
CA GLY A 58 -1.89 19.30 6.00
C GLY A 58 -0.51 18.75 5.62
N ASN A 59 -0.24 18.81 4.30
CA ASN A 59 1.05 19.08 3.63
C ASN A 59 1.78 17.92 2.91
N VAL A 60 2.27 18.32 1.73
CA VAL A 60 2.57 17.56 0.50
C VAL A 60 4.10 17.40 0.34
N GLU A 61 4.48 16.49 -0.57
CA GLU A 61 5.78 16.32 -1.26
C GLU A 61 6.70 15.29 -0.59
N ASP A 62 7.27 14.29 -1.27
CA ASP A 62 8.07 14.38 -2.49
C ASP A 62 8.20 13.02 -3.25
N SER A 63 8.46 13.13 -4.55
CA SER A 63 8.67 12.03 -5.50
C SER A 63 10.01 11.32 -5.27
N SER A 64 10.05 9.99 -5.41
CA SER A 64 11.32 9.28 -5.59
C SER A 64 11.17 8.11 -6.57
N SER A 65 11.89 8.23 -7.68
CA SER A 65 12.03 7.25 -8.75
C SER A 65 13.27 6.41 -8.51
N VAL A 66 13.13 5.07 -8.40
CA VAL A 66 14.28 4.16 -8.58
C VAL A 66 13.87 2.86 -9.29
N ASP A 67 14.81 2.47 -10.15
CA ASP A 67 14.95 1.30 -11.02
C ASP A 67 14.31 -0.02 -10.53
N VAL A 68 13.45 -0.62 -11.35
CA VAL A 68 12.88 -1.97 -11.12
C VAL A 68 13.63 -2.97 -11.98
N SER A 69 14.58 -3.68 -11.37
CA SER A 69 15.12 -4.90 -11.95
C SER A 69 14.10 -6.05 -11.84
N ASN A 70 14.08 -6.86 -12.88
CA ASN A 70 12.99 -7.73 -13.33
C ASN A 70 12.64 -8.89 -12.36
N LYS A 71 11.69 -8.65 -11.45
CA LYS A 71 10.89 -9.68 -10.72
C LYS A 71 9.38 -9.37 -10.77
N GLN A 72 8.93 -8.81 -11.88
CA GLN A 72 7.55 -8.28 -12.01
C GLN A 72 6.48 -9.37 -11.90
N GLY A 73 6.74 -10.59 -12.38
CA GLY A 73 5.75 -11.66 -12.43
C GLY A 73 5.36 -12.24 -11.05
N GLU A 74 6.33 -12.50 -10.18
CA GLU A 74 6.07 -13.03 -8.83
C GLU A 74 5.41 -11.98 -7.93
N THR A 75 5.86 -10.73 -8.06
CA THR A 75 5.35 -9.61 -7.29
C THR A 75 3.89 -9.30 -7.63
N ALA A 76 3.52 -9.34 -8.92
CA ALA A 76 2.14 -9.17 -9.35
C ALA A 76 1.22 -10.30 -8.86
N LYS A 77 1.71 -11.55 -8.88
CA LYS A 77 0.98 -12.71 -8.34
C LYS A 77 0.75 -12.57 -6.84
N TRP A 78 1.78 -12.18 -6.09
CA TRP A 78 1.65 -11.92 -4.65
C TRP A 78 0.65 -10.80 -4.37
N TYR A 79 0.75 -9.65 -5.07
CA TYR A 79 -0.15 -8.52 -4.85
C TYR A 79 -1.61 -8.91 -5.13
N SER A 80 -1.84 -9.65 -6.21
CA SER A 80 -3.18 -10.17 -6.54
C SER A 80 -3.72 -11.14 -5.47
N SER A 81 -2.84 -11.86 -4.76
CA SER A 81 -3.24 -12.79 -3.70
C SER A 81 -3.72 -12.09 -2.43
N ILE A 82 -3.20 -10.90 -2.12
CA ILE A 82 -3.61 -10.14 -0.93
C ILE A 82 -4.77 -9.17 -1.22
N PHE A 83 -4.96 -8.81 -2.49
CA PHE A 83 -6.02 -7.91 -2.93
C PHE A 83 -7.37 -8.64 -2.94
N ARG A 84 -8.23 -8.36 -1.95
CA ARG A 84 -9.63 -8.79 -2.03
C ARG A 84 -10.45 -7.73 -2.73
N LYS A 85 -10.84 -8.02 -3.96
CA LYS A 85 -11.88 -7.22 -4.64
C LYS A 85 -13.16 -7.38 -3.82
N LYS A 86 -13.63 -6.28 -3.22
CA LYS A 86 -14.94 -6.22 -2.56
C LYS A 86 -16.00 -6.45 -3.65
N THR A 87 -16.52 -7.67 -3.75
CA THR A 87 -17.78 -7.94 -4.45
C THR A 87 -18.87 -7.27 -3.65
N VAL A 88 -19.27 -6.09 -4.11
CA VAL A 88 -20.57 -5.46 -3.80
C VAL A 88 -21.68 -6.34 -4.33
#